data_AF-A0A392VFL1-F1
#
_entry.id   AF-A0A392VFL1-F1
#
_cell.length_a   1.000
_cell.length_b   1.000
_cell.length_c   1.000
_cell.angle_alpha   90.00
_cell.angle_beta   90.00
_cell.angle_gamma   90.00
#
_symmetry.space_group_name_H-M   'P 1'
#
loop_
_entity.id
_entity.type
_entity.pdbx_description
1 polymer ?
#
loop_
_entity_poly.entity_id
_entity_poly.type
_entity_poly.pdbx_seq_one_letter_code
_entity_poly.pdbx_strand_id
1 'polypeptide(L)' 'MEEKKKLQEELGVLQVSMTPVEDEPEAAHGLTTRAELVEKIRVLGQDVLD' A
#
# COMPACT_ATOMS: atom_id res chain seq x y z
N MET A 1 4.43 -11.35 27.76
CA MET A 1 3.98 -12.27 26.68
C MET A 1 2.70 -11.76 26.03
N GLU A 2 1.76 -11.22 26.79
CA GLU A 2 0.49 -10.70 26.27
C GLU A 2 0.67 -9.56 25.26
N GLU A 3 1.59 -8.62 25.53
CA GLU A 3 1.95 -7.55 24.57
C GLU A 3 2.48 -8.09 23.25
N LYS A 4 3.34 -9.12 23.28
CA LYS A 4 3.86 -9.76 22.06
C LYS A 4 2.73 -10.39 21.25
N LYS A 5 1.76 -11.03 21.92
CA LYS A 5 0.59 -11.62 21.27
C LYS A 5 -0.30 -10.56 20.64
N LYS A 6 -0.55 -9.46 21.36
CA LYS A 6 -1.31 -8.31 20.87
C LYS A 6 -0.65 -7.67 19.63
N LEU A 7 0.67 -7.48 19.68
CA LEU A 7 1.43 -6.96 18.55
C LEU A 7 1.37 -7.86 17.32
N GLN A 8 1.39 -9.20 17.50
CA GLN A 8 1.23 -10.13 16.38
C GLN A 8 -0.17 -10.07 15.75
N GLU A 9 -1.21 -9.86 16.57
CA GLU A 9 -2.59 -9.71 16.09
C GLU A 9 -2.77 -8.41 15.31
N GLU A 10 -2.29 -7.27 15.85
CA GLU A 10 -2.33 -5.97 15.18
C GLU A 10 -1.55 -5.99 13.85
N LEU A 11 -0.40 -6.68 13.82
CA LEU A 11 0.39 -6.82 12.59
C LEU A 11 -0.34 -7.63 11.53
N GLY A 12 -1.07 -8.68 11.92
CA GLY A 12 -1.89 -9.46 10.99
C GLY A 12 -3.05 -8.65 10.41
N VAL A 13 -3.72 -7.84 11.24
CA VAL A 13 -4.78 -6.92 10.78
C VAL A 13 -4.22 -5.88 9.80
N LEU A 14 -3.05 -5.33 10.12
CA LEU A 14 -2.39 -4.36 9.25
C LEU A 14 -2.00 -4.97 7.90
N GLN A 15 -1.48 -6.20 7.87
CA GLN A 15 -1.15 -6.91 6.63
C GLN A 15 -2.38 -7.10 5.73
N VAL A 16 -3.52 -7.49 6.31
CA VAL A 16 -4.79 -7.60 5.57
C VAL A 16 -5.28 -6.24 5.08
N SER A 17 -5.07 -5.18 5.86
CA SER A 17 -5.47 -3.82 5.45
C SER A 17 -4.57 -3.24 4.35
N MET A 18 -3.35 -3.77 4.22
CA MET A 18 -2.35 -3.38 3.21
C MET A 18 -2.35 -4.30 1.99
N THR A 19 -3.22 -5.33 1.92
CA THR A 19 -3.34 -6.11 0.69
C THR A 19 -3.84 -5.21 -0.43
N PRO A 20 -3.20 -5.22 -1.60
CA PRO A 20 -3.65 -4.43 -2.73
C PRO A 20 -5.10 -4.73 -3.10
N VAL A 21 -5.84 -3.73 -3.55
CA VAL A 21 -7.20 -3.94 -4.06
C VAL A 21 -7.16 -4.59 -5.46
N GLU A 22 -8.20 -5.32 -5.86
CA GLU A 22 -8.19 -6.09 -7.12
C GLU A 22 -7.90 -5.24 -8.37
N ASP A 23 -8.31 -3.97 -8.37
CA ASP A 23 -8.07 -3.01 -9.45
C ASP A 23 -6.86 -2.09 -9.19
N GLU A 24 -6.06 -2.39 -8.17
CA GLU A 24 -4.84 -1.63 -7.90
C GLU A 24 -3.82 -1.90 -9.01
N PRO A 25 -3.26 -0.86 -9.65
CA PRO A 25 -2.21 -1.08 -10.63
C PRO A 25 -1.01 -1.69 -9.91
N GLU A 26 -0.35 -2.68 -10.54
CA GLU A 26 0.85 -3.32 -9.97
C GLU A 26 1.97 -2.29 -9.70
N ALA A 27 1.97 -1.19 -10.44
CA ALA A 27 2.75 -0.01 -10.14
C ALA A 27 2.50 0.50 -8.70
N ALA A 28 1.27 0.63 -8.22
CA ALA A 28 1.01 1.10 -6.86
C ALA A 28 1.37 0.09 -5.75
N HIS A 29 1.68 -1.17 -6.08
CA HIS A 29 2.09 -2.15 -5.08
C HIS A 29 3.39 -1.76 -4.36
N GLY A 30 3.42 -1.99 -3.04
CA GLY A 30 4.63 -1.83 -2.22
C GLY A 30 4.97 -0.38 -1.87
N LEU A 31 4.09 0.58 -2.15
CA LEU A 31 4.27 1.96 -1.71
C LEU A 31 4.07 2.04 -0.20
N THR A 32 5.09 2.51 0.51
CA THR A 32 5.10 2.55 1.98
C THR A 32 4.76 3.93 2.52
N THR A 33 4.82 4.96 1.65
CA THR A 33 4.50 6.33 2.00
C THR A 33 3.54 6.97 0.99
N ARG A 34 2.77 7.94 1.48
CA ARG A 34 1.90 8.78 0.64
C ARG A 34 2.67 9.54 -0.45
N ALA A 35 3.93 9.88 -0.20
CA ALA A 35 4.77 10.59 -1.17
C ALA A 35 5.09 9.70 -2.39
N GLU A 36 5.46 8.44 -2.16
CA GLU A 36 5.72 7.47 -3.23
C GLU A 36 4.44 7.23 -4.08
N LEU A 37 3.26 7.20 -3.45
CA LEU A 37 1.98 7.07 -4.15
C LEU A 37 1.67 8.28 -5.05
N VAL A 38 1.84 9.50 -4.54
CA VAL A 38 1.60 10.73 -5.32
C VAL A 38 2.54 10.82 -6.52
N GLU A 39 3.81 10.42 -6.36
CA GLU A 39 4.78 10.41 -7.45
C GLU A 39 4.41 9.41 -8.54
N LYS A 40 3.96 8.20 -8.17
CA LYS A 40 3.55 7.17 -9.12
C LYS A 40 2.29 7.55 -9.89
N ILE A 41 1.31 8.15 -9.21
CA ILE A 41 0.09 8.71 -9.85
C ILE A 41 0.47 9.79 -10.87
N ARG A 42 1.45 10.66 -10.56
CA ARG A 42 1.91 11.70 -11.49
C ARG A 42 2.48 11.09 -12.77
N VAL A 43 3.33 10.07 -12.66
CA VAL A 43 3.95 9.39 -13.80
C VAL A 43 2.89 8.70 -14.66
N LEU A 44 2.00 7.92 -14.05
CA LEU A 44 0.91 7.23 -14.76
C LEU A 44 -0.04 8.22 -15.45
N GLY A 45 -0.29 9.38 -14.84
CA GLY A 45 -1.13 10.42 -15.43
C GLY A 45 -0.50 11.10 -16.64
N GLN A 46 0.84 11.10 -16.77
CA GLN A 46 1.50 11.64 -17.96
C GLN A 46 1.29 10.73 -19.17
N ASP A 47 1.37 9.41 -19.00
CA ASP A 47 1.16 8.43 -20.08
C ASP A 47 -0.27 8.44 -20.68
N VAL A 48 -1.25 8.98 -19.95
CA VAL A 48 -2.67 9.08 -20.38
C VAL A 48 -2.98 10.42 -21.04
N LEU A 49 -2.17 11.45 -20.79
CA LEU A 49 -2.40 12.82 -21.26
C LEU A 49 -1.66 13.14 -22.57
N ASP A 50 -0.84 12.21 -23.08
CA ASP A 50 -0.17 12.27 -24.39
C ASP A 50 -0.97 11.57 -25.52
#